data_AF-A0A3M1VT20-F1
#
_entry.id   AF-A0A3M1VT20-F1
#
_cell.length_a   1.000
_cell.length_b   1.000
_cell.length_c   1.000
_cell.angle_alpha   90.00
_cell.angle_beta   90.00
_cell.angle_gamma   90.00
#
_symmetry.space_group_name_H-M   'P 1'
#
loop_
_entity.id
_entity.type
_entity.pdbx_description
1 polymer ?
#
loop_
_entity_poly.entity_id
_entity_poly.type
_entity_poly.pdbx_seq_one_letter_code
_entity_poly.pdbx_strand_id
1 'polypeptide(L)'
;MQPYFCKRIISVAEKYAIIVALCFLVVPYSSFADDAVMVPKMPEVVKKLASASKEISSRTIIKAANLKEYSTIILPELKSLIERSGFEIQAASKLRYRWRYDDLWEKTSDTPLADDLLLKDGSLKELVPMKRGYLFGDWQQLLQQQQEDLGQKARKIMWNIESVRWSQPYSEAEFRLVRNKKENKIAEFSGSLTRVYTRAVNPADRSIQLFREKLSFQTPAVLNGLSFLTLRFFGPDEDMLWEYSPAIKKVRQLTGSNRTDPLVGSYVSLDDLFVWSGKQEQIKVSGDLKLQSLLSPFYTLDMTRAIKDQANKGCVIINIKEGQESPISEATSSLFYDEKTTIQPSSVLMADAATFVPRFLWRVSLLSRDPYSLYGRQVLYVDVYSMLPVLKVVYDRAGRLWKLVAGFAGLALDIDSKIRFPFYSDIFVYDFQKHDSSLMSFRNFRYCSRLPQNVSLESLTPTGLAPQVAQHQEEPNPINDNFAQNGDGNNTNL
;
A
#
# COMPACT_ATOMS: atom_id res chain seq x y z
N MET A 1 -34.25 70.10 0.64
CA MET A 1 -33.41 71.29 0.91
C MET A 1 -32.23 71.26 -0.05
N GLN A 2 -31.95 72.37 -0.70
CA GLN A 2 -30.68 72.69 -1.39
C GLN A 2 -29.61 73.09 -0.33
N PRO A 3 -28.36 73.48 -0.68
CA PRO A 3 -27.47 73.14 -1.83
C PRO A 3 -25.94 73.10 -1.51
N TYR A 4 -25.10 72.89 -2.55
CA TYR A 4 -23.68 73.30 -2.69
C TYR A 4 -22.65 72.68 -1.70
N PHE A 5 -21.34 72.55 -1.97
CA PHE A 5 -20.43 72.91 -3.08
C PHE A 5 -19.25 71.88 -3.08
N CYS A 6 -18.26 71.81 -3.98
CA CYS A 6 -17.85 72.63 -5.13
C CYS A 6 -17.07 71.76 -6.18
N LYS A 7 -16.32 72.40 -7.09
CA LYS A 7 -15.13 71.95 -7.83
C LYS A 7 -13.94 72.85 -7.36
N ARG A 8 -12.66 72.82 -7.80
CA ARG A 8 -12.00 72.52 -9.08
C ARG A 8 -10.48 72.77 -8.90
N ILE A 9 -9.65 72.36 -9.89
CA ILE A 9 -8.25 72.75 -10.28
C ILE A 9 -7.59 71.43 -10.76
N ILE A 10 -7.42 71.07 -12.05
CA ILE A 10 -6.94 71.77 -13.27
C ILE A 10 -5.53 72.33 -13.03
N SER A 11 -4.41 71.88 -13.60
CA SER A 11 -4.03 71.46 -14.97
C SER A 11 -2.71 70.63 -14.83
N VAL A 12 -2.24 69.76 -15.72
CA VAL A 12 -1.62 69.97 -17.05
C VAL A 12 -1.81 68.64 -17.81
N ALA A 13 -2.67 68.56 -18.82
CA ALA A 13 -2.47 68.96 -20.22
C ALA A 13 -1.55 68.02 -21.04
N GLU A 14 -2.09 67.58 -22.17
CA GLU A 14 -1.38 67.14 -23.38
C GLU A 14 -0.40 65.97 -23.27
N LYS A 15 -0.93 64.75 -23.49
CA LYS A 15 -0.43 63.85 -24.55
C LYS A 15 -1.42 62.73 -24.90
N TYR A 16 -1.78 62.68 -26.19
CA TYR A 16 -2.50 61.60 -26.89
C TYR A 16 -3.99 61.35 -26.52
N ALA A 17 -4.84 62.16 -27.14
CA ALA A 17 -6.08 61.64 -27.74
C ALA A 17 -5.75 60.82 -29.01
N ILE A 18 -6.76 60.14 -29.58
CA ILE A 18 -6.67 59.16 -30.70
C ILE A 18 -6.19 57.79 -30.16
N ILE A 19 -6.97 56.69 -30.12
CA ILE A 19 -8.11 56.25 -30.94
C ILE A 19 -9.30 55.78 -30.07
N VAL A 20 -10.52 56.21 -30.39
CA VAL A 20 -11.77 55.52 -30.02
C VAL A 20 -12.37 54.91 -31.28
N ALA A 21 -12.12 53.63 -31.52
CA ALA A 21 -12.78 52.81 -32.55
C ALA A 21 -12.38 51.33 -32.37
N LEU A 22 -13.36 50.42 -32.46
CA LEU A 22 -13.20 48.96 -32.59
C LEU A 22 -12.27 48.24 -31.60
N CYS A 23 -12.87 47.60 -30.59
CA CYS A 23 -12.92 46.12 -30.57
C CYS A 23 -13.86 45.61 -29.46
N PHE A 24 -14.99 45.02 -29.86
CA PHE A 24 -15.65 44.01 -29.03
C PHE A 24 -14.76 42.76 -29.01
N LEU A 25 -13.71 42.79 -28.18
CA LEU A 25 -13.04 41.56 -27.77
C LEU A 25 -13.95 40.86 -26.76
N VAL A 26 -14.95 40.17 -27.32
CA VAL A 26 -15.33 38.86 -26.79
C VAL A 26 -14.02 38.09 -26.70
N VAL A 27 -13.47 38.00 -25.49
CA VAL A 27 -12.40 37.02 -25.22
C VAL A 27 -13.04 35.68 -25.58
N PRO A 28 -12.57 34.98 -26.63
CA PRO A 28 -13.04 33.63 -26.84
C PRO A 28 -12.64 32.90 -25.56
N TYR A 29 -13.64 32.36 -24.85
CA TYR A 29 -13.38 31.33 -23.85
C TYR A 29 -12.54 30.31 -24.58
N SER A 30 -11.25 30.25 -24.27
CA SER A 30 -10.34 29.30 -24.87
C SER A 30 -10.98 27.96 -24.61
N SER A 31 -11.39 27.28 -25.68
CA SER A 31 -11.95 25.93 -25.60
C SER A 31 -11.07 25.15 -24.64
N PHE A 32 -11.66 24.63 -23.56
CA PHE A 32 -11.00 23.59 -22.78
C PHE A 32 -10.66 22.51 -23.79
N ALA A 33 -9.38 22.41 -24.15
CA ALA A 33 -8.90 21.34 -24.98
C ALA A 33 -9.21 20.05 -24.23
N ASP A 34 -9.72 19.04 -24.92
CA ASP A 34 -10.20 17.82 -24.28
C ASP A 34 -9.12 17.22 -23.37
N ASP A 35 -9.27 17.39 -22.05
CA ASP A 35 -8.45 16.75 -21.00
C ASP A 35 -8.76 15.24 -20.90
N ALA A 36 -9.11 14.62 -22.04
CA ALA A 36 -9.33 13.21 -22.19
C ALA A 36 -8.01 12.46 -22.01
N VAL A 37 -7.95 11.61 -20.98
CA VAL A 37 -6.80 10.73 -20.76
C VAL A 37 -6.66 9.78 -21.96
N MET A 38 -5.68 10.04 -22.82
CA MET A 38 -5.37 9.17 -23.94
C MET A 38 -4.68 7.87 -23.47
N VAL A 39 -5.02 6.74 -24.11
CA VAL A 39 -4.27 5.49 -23.94
C VAL A 39 -2.97 5.58 -24.73
N PRO A 40 -1.79 5.59 -24.08
CA PRO A 40 -0.53 5.62 -24.80
C PRO A 40 -0.34 4.31 -25.56
N LYS A 41 0.28 4.36 -26.75
CA LYS A 41 0.81 3.15 -27.38
C LYS A 41 2.00 2.65 -26.56
N MET A 42 2.14 1.33 -26.45
CA MET A 42 3.30 0.73 -25.76
C MET A 42 4.59 1.10 -26.51
N PRO A 43 5.60 1.70 -25.87
CA PRO A 43 6.80 2.16 -26.57
C PRO A 43 7.58 1.03 -27.27
N GLU A 44 8.10 1.31 -28.46
CA GLU A 44 8.80 0.33 -29.31
C GLU A 44 9.98 -0.39 -28.61
N VAL A 45 10.63 0.27 -27.64
CA VAL A 45 11.69 -0.35 -26.81
C VAL A 45 11.24 -1.61 -26.07
N VAL A 46 9.94 -1.77 -25.80
CA VAL A 46 9.40 -2.99 -25.19
C VAL A 46 9.66 -4.23 -26.04
N LYS A 47 9.76 -4.10 -27.37
CA LYS A 47 10.11 -5.22 -28.28
C LYS A 47 11.55 -5.72 -28.11
N LYS A 48 12.41 -4.94 -27.45
CA LYS A 48 13.80 -5.32 -27.12
C LYS A 48 13.92 -6.05 -25.78
N LEU A 49 12.87 -6.04 -24.96
CA LEU A 49 12.82 -6.85 -23.75
C LEU A 49 12.68 -8.32 -24.14
N ALA A 50 13.43 -9.19 -23.45
CA ALA A 50 13.40 -10.61 -23.71
C ALA A 50 12.01 -11.23 -23.49
N SER A 51 11.80 -12.40 -24.08
CA SER A 51 10.56 -13.15 -23.92
C SER A 51 10.40 -13.66 -22.47
N ALA A 52 9.16 -13.92 -22.06
CA ALA A 52 8.81 -14.36 -20.73
C ALA A 52 9.16 -15.85 -20.47
N SER A 53 10.42 -16.26 -20.69
CA SER A 53 10.87 -17.64 -20.48
C SER A 53 10.94 -18.01 -18.99
N LYS A 54 10.91 -19.33 -18.71
CA LYS A 54 11.06 -19.84 -17.34
C LYS A 54 12.43 -19.53 -16.74
N GLU A 55 13.48 -19.52 -17.55
CA GLU A 55 14.85 -19.31 -17.11
C GLU A 55 15.12 -17.84 -16.78
N ILE A 56 15.74 -17.58 -15.63
CA ILE A 56 16.09 -16.22 -15.19
C ILE A 56 17.20 -15.62 -16.07
N SER A 57 18.14 -16.45 -16.53
CA SER A 57 19.19 -16.11 -17.49
C SER A 57 18.68 -15.48 -18.78
N SER A 58 17.43 -15.78 -19.18
CA SER A 58 16.83 -15.21 -20.39
C SER A 58 16.15 -13.86 -20.18
N ARG A 59 16.17 -13.27 -18.98
CA ARG A 59 15.54 -11.97 -18.69
C ARG A 59 16.46 -10.82 -19.09
N THR A 60 15.91 -9.69 -19.50
CA THR A 60 16.70 -8.49 -19.78
C THR A 60 17.13 -7.84 -18.48
N ILE A 61 18.42 -7.85 -18.18
CA ILE A 61 18.99 -7.11 -17.05
C ILE A 61 19.16 -5.64 -17.48
N ILE A 62 18.46 -4.73 -16.79
CA ILE A 62 18.59 -3.28 -16.99
C ILE A 62 19.42 -2.70 -15.86
N LYS A 63 20.50 -2.02 -16.24
CA LYS A 63 21.54 -1.47 -15.37
C LYS A 63 22.12 -0.19 -15.95
N ALA A 64 22.96 0.53 -15.21
CA ALA A 64 23.51 1.82 -15.63
C ALA A 64 24.06 1.83 -17.07
N ALA A 65 24.73 0.76 -17.51
CA ALA A 65 25.33 0.63 -18.84
C ALA A 65 24.32 0.63 -20.02
N ASN A 66 23.10 0.11 -19.85
CA ASN A 66 22.08 0.05 -20.90
C ASN A 66 20.82 0.89 -20.61
N LEU A 67 20.74 1.52 -19.43
CA LEU A 67 19.55 2.26 -18.97
C LEU A 67 19.05 3.35 -19.92
N LYS A 68 19.95 3.99 -20.68
CA LYS A 68 19.58 5.02 -21.67
C LYS A 68 18.55 4.50 -22.69
N GLU A 69 18.66 3.23 -23.09
CA GLU A 69 17.75 2.56 -24.02
C GLU A 69 16.32 2.46 -23.46
N TYR A 70 16.18 2.06 -22.19
CA TYR A 70 14.90 1.81 -21.52
C TYR A 70 14.32 3.03 -20.80
N SER A 71 14.97 4.19 -20.93
CA SER A 71 14.65 5.41 -20.17
C SER A 71 13.22 5.95 -20.35
N THR A 72 12.52 5.58 -21.43
CA THR A 72 11.13 5.98 -21.70
C THR A 72 10.07 5.12 -21.00
N ILE A 73 10.45 3.94 -20.49
CA ILE A 73 9.57 2.99 -19.79
C ILE A 73 9.95 2.79 -18.32
N ILE A 74 10.88 3.58 -17.78
CA ILE A 74 11.33 3.48 -16.39
C ILE A 74 10.98 4.77 -15.65
N LEU A 75 10.43 4.62 -14.44
CA LEU A 75 10.11 5.74 -13.55
C LEU A 75 11.39 6.57 -13.27
N PRO A 76 11.38 7.92 -13.37
CA PRO A 76 12.60 8.73 -13.19
C PRO A 76 13.33 8.52 -11.87
N GLU A 77 12.60 8.30 -10.78
CA GLU A 77 13.17 7.98 -9.46
C GLU A 77 13.88 6.61 -9.46
N LEU A 78 13.29 5.60 -10.10
CA LEU A 78 13.92 4.28 -10.26
C LEU A 78 15.13 4.34 -11.22
N LYS A 79 15.05 5.16 -12.27
CA LYS A 79 16.18 5.46 -13.16
C LYS A 79 17.35 6.04 -12.37
N SER A 80 17.10 7.06 -11.54
CA SER A 80 18.13 7.68 -10.69
C SER A 80 18.75 6.71 -9.68
N LEU A 81 17.99 5.70 -9.21
CA LEU A 81 18.51 4.62 -8.39
C LEU A 81 19.50 3.73 -9.18
N ILE A 82 19.08 3.24 -10.35
CA ILE A 82 19.92 2.45 -11.27
C ILE A 82 21.21 3.18 -11.65
N GLU A 83 21.15 4.49 -11.93
CA GLU A 83 22.31 5.30 -12.30
C GLU A 83 23.34 5.49 -11.16
N ARG A 84 22.90 5.50 -9.90
CA ARG A 84 23.72 5.99 -8.77
C ARG A 84 24.20 4.91 -7.81
N SER A 85 23.52 3.77 -7.71
CA SER A 85 23.79 2.79 -6.65
C SER A 85 24.07 1.36 -7.14
N GLY A 86 24.48 1.19 -8.40
CA GLY A 86 24.72 -0.15 -8.98
C GLY A 86 23.47 -1.06 -8.97
N PHE A 87 22.29 -0.45 -8.88
CA PHE A 87 21.02 -1.16 -8.78
C PHE A 87 20.62 -1.70 -10.15
N GLU A 88 20.24 -2.98 -10.23
CA GLU A 88 19.85 -3.63 -11.48
C GLU A 88 18.43 -4.18 -11.35
N ILE A 89 17.66 -4.12 -12.44
CA ILE A 89 16.32 -4.75 -12.50
C ILE A 89 16.27 -5.81 -13.59
N GLN A 90 15.66 -6.95 -13.28
CA GLN A 90 15.31 -7.96 -14.27
C GLN A 90 13.99 -7.57 -14.93
N ALA A 91 13.95 -7.54 -16.26
CA ALA A 91 12.77 -7.18 -17.03
C ALA A 91 12.41 -8.24 -18.09
N ALA A 92 11.11 -8.37 -18.35
CA ALA A 92 10.57 -9.22 -19.41
C ALA A 92 9.47 -8.49 -20.20
N SER A 93 9.28 -8.86 -21.45
CA SER A 93 8.30 -8.23 -22.36
C SER A 93 6.83 -8.39 -21.93
N LYS A 94 6.49 -9.42 -21.13
CA LYS A 94 5.13 -9.68 -20.63
C LYS A 94 5.13 -10.69 -19.47
N LEU A 95 3.98 -10.83 -18.79
CA LEU A 95 3.67 -12.00 -17.96
C LEU A 95 3.36 -13.22 -18.86
N ARG A 96 3.52 -14.46 -18.34
CA ARG A 96 3.09 -15.69 -19.03
C ARG A 96 1.58 -15.91 -18.98
N TYR A 97 0.87 -15.22 -18.08
CA TYR A 97 -0.58 -15.24 -17.98
C TYR A 97 -1.20 -13.86 -18.29
N ARG A 98 -2.45 -13.86 -18.75
CA ARG A 98 -3.26 -12.63 -18.79
C ARG A 98 -3.74 -12.32 -17.38
N TRP A 99 -3.34 -11.16 -16.85
CA TRP A 99 -3.95 -10.64 -15.62
C TRP A 99 -5.43 -10.35 -15.89
N ARG A 100 -6.28 -11.04 -15.16
CA ARG A 100 -7.75 -11.04 -15.25
C ARG A 100 -8.26 -11.58 -13.91
N TYR A 101 -9.35 -11.06 -13.38
CA TYR A 101 -10.02 -11.63 -12.21
C TYR A 101 -10.93 -12.81 -12.61
N ASP A 102 -11.74 -13.31 -11.69
CA ASP A 102 -12.77 -14.34 -11.96
C ASP A 102 -14.03 -13.77 -12.61
N ASP A 103 -14.86 -14.63 -13.21
CA ASP A 103 -16.03 -14.20 -14.00
C ASP A 103 -17.10 -13.47 -13.16
N LEU A 104 -17.19 -13.79 -11.87
CA LEU A 104 -18.07 -13.08 -10.93
C LEU A 104 -17.61 -11.64 -10.71
N TRP A 105 -16.30 -11.41 -10.67
CA TRP A 105 -15.72 -10.07 -10.57
C TRP A 105 -16.06 -9.21 -11.78
N GLU A 106 -15.84 -9.74 -12.99
CA GLU A 106 -16.10 -9.01 -14.23
C GLU A 106 -17.58 -8.65 -14.33
N LYS A 107 -18.47 -9.63 -14.17
CA LYS A 107 -19.93 -9.41 -14.14
C LYS A 107 -20.38 -8.36 -13.11
N THR A 108 -19.72 -8.26 -11.96
CA THR A 108 -20.05 -7.25 -10.94
C THR A 108 -19.47 -5.87 -11.29
N SER A 109 -18.35 -5.84 -12.00
CA SER A 109 -17.69 -4.61 -12.48
C SER A 109 -18.35 -4.02 -13.73
N ASP A 110 -19.14 -4.83 -14.46
CA ASP A 110 -20.01 -4.38 -15.56
C ASP A 110 -21.25 -3.61 -15.06
N THR A 111 -21.56 -3.69 -13.76
CA THR A 111 -22.62 -2.94 -13.09
C THR A 111 -22.02 -1.99 -12.04
N PRO A 112 -21.36 -0.90 -12.46
CA PRO A 112 -20.80 0.07 -11.53
C PRO A 112 -21.88 0.73 -10.68
N LEU A 113 -21.46 1.19 -9.50
CA LEU A 113 -22.23 2.09 -8.66
C LEU A 113 -22.50 3.41 -9.38
N ALA A 114 -23.63 4.04 -9.04
CA ALA A 114 -23.96 5.35 -9.56
C ALA A 114 -22.90 6.38 -9.15
N ASP A 115 -22.45 7.19 -10.11
CA ASP A 115 -21.38 8.18 -9.93
C ASP A 115 -21.66 9.18 -8.80
N ASP A 116 -22.94 9.48 -8.55
CA ASP A 116 -23.36 10.42 -7.51
C ASP A 116 -23.16 9.87 -6.08
N LEU A 117 -22.88 8.57 -5.91
CA LEU A 117 -22.52 7.99 -4.61
C LEU A 117 -21.13 8.43 -4.12
N LEU A 118 -20.27 8.91 -5.02
CA LEU A 118 -18.98 9.51 -4.66
C LEU A 118 -19.14 11.02 -4.46
N LEU A 119 -18.86 11.49 -3.25
CA LEU A 119 -18.91 12.90 -2.91
C LEU A 119 -17.64 13.64 -3.37
N LYS A 120 -17.75 14.96 -3.56
CA LYS A 120 -16.66 15.81 -4.07
C LYS A 120 -15.41 15.79 -3.18
N ASP A 121 -15.57 15.53 -1.89
CA ASP A 121 -14.49 15.36 -0.92
C ASP A 121 -13.81 13.98 -0.98
N GLY A 122 -14.39 13.01 -1.69
CA GLY A 122 -13.93 11.62 -1.79
C GLY A 122 -14.61 10.64 -0.86
N SER A 123 -15.52 11.11 0.00
CA SER A 123 -16.36 10.27 0.86
C SER A 123 -17.43 9.55 0.01
N LEU A 124 -17.95 8.42 0.50
CA LEU A 124 -19.13 7.78 -0.09
C LEU A 124 -20.39 8.29 0.61
N LYS A 125 -21.47 8.59 -0.14
CA LYS A 125 -22.75 9.06 0.40
C LYS A 125 -23.36 8.09 1.42
N GLU A 126 -23.21 6.80 1.14
CA GLU A 126 -23.77 5.72 1.95
C GLU A 126 -22.79 4.54 2.05
N LEU A 127 -23.06 3.64 2.99
CA LEU A 127 -22.22 2.47 3.25
C LEU A 127 -22.43 1.38 2.17
N VAL A 128 -21.72 1.53 1.05
CA VAL A 128 -21.79 0.63 -0.11
C VAL A 128 -21.56 -0.85 0.26
N PRO A 129 -22.16 -1.82 -0.47
CA PRO A 129 -21.91 -3.25 -0.26
C PRO A 129 -20.47 -3.65 -0.63
N MET A 130 -19.76 -4.32 0.28
CA MET A 130 -18.40 -4.83 0.03
C MET A 130 -18.42 -6.11 -0.81
N LYS A 131 -18.74 -5.98 -2.10
CA LYS A 131 -18.75 -7.08 -3.08
C LYS A 131 -17.40 -7.20 -3.80
N ARG A 132 -17.12 -8.38 -4.39
CA ARG A 132 -16.01 -8.58 -5.34
C ARG A 132 -16.34 -7.86 -6.65
N GLY A 133 -15.43 -7.04 -7.15
CA GLY A 133 -15.66 -6.20 -8.33
C GLY A 133 -15.09 -4.79 -8.14
N TYR A 134 -14.99 -4.02 -9.21
CA TYR A 134 -14.68 -2.59 -9.16
C TYR A 134 -15.97 -1.79 -8.90
N LEU A 135 -15.98 -0.85 -7.93
CA LEU A 135 -17.17 -0.04 -7.63
C LEU A 135 -17.56 0.82 -8.81
N PHE A 136 -16.57 1.48 -9.42
CA PHE A 136 -16.77 2.52 -10.43
C PHE A 136 -16.34 2.04 -11.82
N GLY A 137 -16.55 0.75 -12.09
CA GLY A 137 -16.23 0.12 -13.36
C GLY A 137 -14.74 -0.16 -13.54
N ASP A 138 -14.40 -0.80 -14.65
CA ASP A 138 -13.02 -1.08 -15.01
C ASP A 138 -12.28 0.14 -15.60
N TRP A 139 -11.01 -0.05 -15.96
CA TRP A 139 -10.20 1.01 -16.54
C TRP A 139 -10.70 1.51 -17.92
N GLN A 140 -11.45 0.71 -18.68
CA GLN A 140 -12.00 1.10 -19.98
C GLN A 140 -13.23 1.99 -19.78
N GLN A 141 -14.10 1.62 -18.84
CA GLN A 141 -15.25 2.44 -18.43
C GLN A 141 -14.79 3.80 -17.88
N LEU A 142 -13.78 3.81 -17.00
CA LEU A 142 -13.18 5.04 -16.46
C LEU A 142 -12.55 5.93 -17.54
N LEU A 143 -12.01 5.36 -18.63
CA LEU A 143 -11.51 6.14 -19.77
C LEU A 143 -12.64 6.79 -20.58
N GLN A 144 -13.75 6.07 -20.78
CA GLN A 144 -14.90 6.55 -21.56
C GLN A 144 -15.64 7.73 -20.91
N GLN A 145 -15.52 7.91 -19.59
CA GLN A 145 -16.09 9.02 -18.82
C GLN A 145 -15.35 10.35 -19.11
N GLN A 146 -15.39 10.87 -20.35
CA GLN A 146 -14.59 12.03 -20.79
C GLN A 146 -15.00 13.36 -20.14
N GLN A 147 -16.27 13.54 -19.76
CA GLN A 147 -16.79 14.80 -19.18
C GLN A 147 -16.54 14.93 -17.66
N GLU A 148 -15.91 13.93 -17.03
CA GLU A 148 -15.69 13.92 -15.59
C GLU A 148 -14.39 14.62 -15.18
N ASP A 149 -14.46 15.40 -14.09
CA ASP A 149 -13.30 15.97 -13.41
C ASP A 149 -12.22 14.91 -13.10
N LEU A 150 -10.98 15.19 -13.49
CA LEU A 150 -9.84 14.29 -13.27
C LEU A 150 -9.63 13.97 -11.77
N GLY A 151 -10.02 14.88 -10.87
CA GLY A 151 -10.05 14.62 -9.43
C GLY A 151 -11.07 13.54 -9.03
N GLN A 152 -12.30 13.58 -9.55
CA GLN A 152 -13.31 12.53 -9.34
C GLN A 152 -12.89 11.20 -9.93
N LYS A 153 -12.43 11.17 -11.19
CA LYS A 153 -11.96 9.95 -11.83
C LYS A 153 -10.81 9.29 -11.06
N ALA A 154 -9.90 10.10 -10.53
CA ALA A 154 -8.82 9.60 -9.68
C ALA A 154 -9.34 9.06 -8.33
N ARG A 155 -10.34 9.69 -7.71
CA ARG A 155 -11.01 9.16 -6.50
C ARG A 155 -11.73 7.83 -6.75
N LYS A 156 -12.39 7.66 -7.90
CA LYS A 156 -12.97 6.38 -8.35
C LYS A 156 -11.89 5.27 -8.41
N ILE A 157 -10.72 5.58 -8.97
CA ILE A 157 -9.55 4.67 -8.97
C ILE A 157 -9.12 4.31 -7.53
N MET A 158 -9.02 5.30 -6.62
CA MET A 158 -8.66 5.04 -5.21
C MET A 158 -9.67 4.14 -4.47
N TRP A 159 -10.96 4.22 -4.80
CA TRP A 159 -11.99 3.34 -4.25
C TRP A 159 -11.99 1.94 -4.90
N ASN A 160 -11.70 1.83 -6.19
CA ASN A 160 -11.51 0.54 -6.85
C ASN A 160 -10.26 -0.20 -6.30
N ILE A 161 -9.21 0.51 -5.86
CA ILE A 161 -8.08 -0.10 -5.12
C ILE A 161 -8.56 -0.74 -3.80
N GLU A 162 -9.42 -0.05 -3.05
CA GLU A 162 -9.93 -0.57 -1.78
C GLU A 162 -10.90 -1.73 -1.98
N SER A 163 -11.66 -1.72 -3.08
CA SER A 163 -12.53 -2.83 -3.47
C SER A 163 -11.75 -4.10 -3.75
N VAL A 164 -10.55 -3.97 -4.34
CA VAL A 164 -9.67 -5.11 -4.55
C VAL A 164 -9.28 -5.75 -3.22
N ARG A 165 -9.07 -4.95 -2.17
CA ARG A 165 -8.70 -5.43 -0.85
C ARG A 165 -9.88 -6.05 -0.11
N TRP A 166 -11.05 -5.39 -0.06
CA TRP A 166 -12.22 -5.98 0.62
C TRP A 166 -12.79 -7.21 -0.10
N SER A 167 -12.40 -7.44 -1.37
CA SER A 167 -12.66 -8.70 -2.07
C SER A 167 -12.06 -9.93 -1.37
N GLN A 168 -11.13 -9.68 -0.43
CA GLN A 168 -10.53 -10.61 0.53
C GLN A 168 -11.02 -10.22 1.94
N PRO A 169 -12.24 -10.63 2.35
CA PRO A 169 -12.88 -10.16 3.57
C PRO A 169 -12.03 -10.33 4.83
N TYR A 170 -11.32 -11.45 4.91
CA TYR A 170 -10.25 -11.72 5.85
C TYR A 170 -8.96 -12.01 5.09
N SER A 171 -7.87 -11.40 5.53
CA SER A 171 -6.51 -11.64 5.05
C SER A 171 -5.55 -11.73 6.23
N GLU A 172 -4.65 -12.70 6.18
CA GLU A 172 -3.55 -12.87 7.12
C GLU A 172 -2.28 -13.25 6.34
N ALA A 173 -1.13 -12.72 6.72
CA ALA A 173 0.16 -13.09 6.14
C ALA A 173 1.25 -12.99 7.20
N GLU A 174 2.25 -13.86 7.11
CA GLU A 174 3.51 -13.70 7.82
C GLU A 174 4.37 -12.69 7.07
N PHE A 175 5.15 -11.87 7.78
CA PHE A 175 6.10 -10.94 7.17
C PHE A 175 7.52 -11.13 7.71
N ARG A 176 8.50 -10.84 6.85
CA ARG A 176 9.90 -10.58 7.20
C ARG A 176 10.26 -9.19 6.71
N LEU A 177 10.64 -8.31 7.63
CA LEU A 177 11.08 -6.95 7.37
C LEU A 177 12.59 -6.86 7.57
N VAL A 178 13.32 -6.62 6.49
CA VAL A 178 14.78 -6.43 6.49
C VAL A 178 15.07 -4.95 6.30
N ARG A 179 15.99 -4.39 7.09
CA ARG A 179 16.58 -3.06 6.87
C ARG A 179 18.01 -3.21 6.38
N ASN A 180 18.32 -2.56 5.27
CA ASN A 180 19.66 -2.53 4.69
C ASN A 180 20.25 -1.12 4.76
N LYS A 181 21.54 -1.04 5.10
CA LYS A 181 22.34 0.18 4.96
C LYS A 181 23.29 0.00 3.79
N LYS A 182 23.08 0.75 2.70
CA LYS A 182 23.58 0.36 1.37
C LYS A 182 23.18 -1.10 1.06
N GLU A 183 24.14 -1.96 0.74
CA GLU A 183 23.96 -3.40 0.45
C GLU A 183 24.01 -4.31 1.69
N ASN A 184 24.40 -3.77 2.86
CA ASN A 184 24.54 -4.58 4.07
C ASN A 184 23.23 -4.65 4.86
N LYS A 185 22.76 -5.86 5.17
CA LYS A 185 21.68 -6.10 6.14
C LYS A 185 22.13 -5.64 7.53
N ILE A 186 21.37 -4.73 8.15
CA ILE A 186 21.67 -4.19 9.48
C ILE A 186 20.62 -4.52 10.54
N ALA A 187 19.39 -4.87 10.13
CA ALA A 187 18.36 -5.38 11.03
C ALA A 187 17.39 -6.29 10.29
N GLU A 188 16.82 -7.25 11.00
CA GLU A 188 15.78 -8.15 10.51
C GLU A 188 14.72 -8.36 11.59
N PHE A 189 13.47 -8.35 11.17
CA PHE A 189 12.29 -8.52 12.00
C PHE A 189 11.34 -9.50 11.32
N SER A 190 10.57 -10.26 12.09
CA SER A 190 9.45 -11.06 11.56
C SER A 190 8.19 -10.88 12.39
N GLY A 191 7.06 -11.21 11.80
CA GLY A 191 5.76 -11.05 12.45
C GLY A 191 4.60 -11.48 11.57
N SER A 192 3.39 -11.07 11.94
CA SER A 192 2.17 -11.27 11.16
C SER A 192 1.40 -9.98 10.92
N LEU A 193 0.72 -9.92 9.77
CA LEU A 193 -0.23 -8.88 9.40
C LEU A 193 -1.60 -9.53 9.17
N THR A 194 -2.60 -9.14 9.97
CA THR A 194 -3.99 -9.55 9.81
C THR A 194 -4.83 -8.33 9.44
N ARG A 195 -5.67 -8.42 8.41
CA ARG A 195 -6.66 -7.39 8.07
C ARG A 195 -8.04 -8.01 7.81
N VAL A 196 -9.07 -7.38 8.37
CA VAL A 196 -10.47 -7.82 8.32
C VAL A 196 -11.38 -6.67 7.93
N TYR A 197 -12.10 -6.83 6.83
CA TYR A 197 -13.18 -5.93 6.40
C TYR A 197 -14.48 -6.42 7.05
N THR A 198 -14.90 -5.77 8.15
CA THR A 198 -15.93 -6.29 9.05
C THR A 198 -17.27 -6.52 8.34
N ARG A 199 -17.69 -5.58 7.49
CA ARG A 199 -18.90 -5.68 6.66
C ARG A 199 -18.79 -6.68 5.50
N ALA A 200 -17.58 -7.05 5.09
CA ALA A 200 -17.36 -8.08 4.07
C ALA A 200 -17.44 -9.50 4.67
N VAL A 201 -16.91 -9.71 5.89
CA VAL A 201 -17.06 -10.99 6.62
C VAL A 201 -18.45 -11.16 7.22
N ASN A 202 -19.11 -10.05 7.59
CA ASN A 202 -20.47 -10.02 8.12
C ASN A 202 -21.32 -8.91 7.46
N PRO A 203 -22.07 -9.22 6.38
CA PRO A 203 -22.94 -8.25 5.72
C PRO A 203 -24.07 -7.65 6.58
N ALA A 204 -24.34 -8.22 7.76
CA ALA A 204 -25.29 -7.64 8.72
C ALA A 204 -24.67 -6.53 9.59
N ASP A 205 -23.33 -6.36 9.57
CA ASP A 205 -22.65 -5.27 10.25
C ASP A 205 -23.07 -3.91 9.68
N ARG A 206 -23.59 -3.06 10.56
CA ARG A 206 -24.06 -1.69 10.26
C ARG A 206 -23.11 -0.60 10.75
N SER A 207 -21.96 -0.97 11.31
CA SER A 207 -20.93 0.00 11.71
C SER A 207 -20.37 0.74 10.51
N ILE A 208 -19.87 1.96 10.73
CA ILE A 208 -19.10 2.71 9.74
C ILE A 208 -17.67 2.17 9.58
N GLN A 209 -17.35 0.98 10.11
CA GLN A 209 -16.01 0.42 10.03
C GLN A 209 -15.72 -0.08 8.61
N LEU A 210 -14.60 0.37 8.05
CA LEU A 210 -14.04 -0.13 6.79
C LEU A 210 -13.22 -1.39 7.06
N PHE A 211 -12.22 -1.31 7.94
CA PHE A 211 -11.44 -2.49 8.35
C PHE A 211 -10.88 -2.40 9.77
N ARG A 212 -10.42 -3.57 10.26
CA ARG A 212 -9.48 -3.76 11.36
C ARG A 212 -8.18 -4.31 10.80
N GLU A 213 -7.04 -3.76 11.19
CA GLU A 213 -5.71 -4.22 10.77
C GLU A 213 -4.79 -4.34 11.99
N LYS A 214 -4.22 -5.52 12.23
CA LYS A 214 -3.24 -5.79 13.28
C LYS A 214 -1.92 -6.23 12.67
N LEU A 215 -0.85 -5.49 12.92
CA LEU A 215 0.53 -5.86 12.61
C LEU A 215 1.25 -6.20 13.91
N SER A 216 1.76 -7.43 14.04
CA SER A 216 2.37 -7.95 15.28
C SER A 216 3.78 -8.45 15.02
N PHE A 217 4.77 -8.03 15.82
CA PHE A 217 6.15 -8.51 15.75
C PHE A 217 6.33 -9.76 16.61
N GLN A 218 7.10 -10.71 16.08
CA GLN A 218 7.46 -11.98 16.72
C GLN A 218 8.98 -12.06 16.97
N THR A 219 9.79 -11.55 16.02
CA THR A 219 11.25 -11.52 16.16
C THR A 219 11.82 -10.12 15.84
N PRO A 220 12.95 -9.72 16.45
CA PRO A 220 13.72 -10.43 17.48
C PRO A 220 12.98 -10.47 18.82
N ALA A 221 13.45 -11.31 19.76
CA ALA A 221 12.76 -11.56 21.04
C ALA A 221 12.42 -10.29 21.85
N VAL A 222 13.25 -9.25 21.76
CA VAL A 222 13.03 -7.94 22.42
C VAL A 222 11.83 -7.15 21.88
N LEU A 223 11.33 -7.49 20.68
CA LEU A 223 10.12 -6.93 20.08
C LEU A 223 8.96 -7.92 20.06
N ASN A 224 9.11 -9.14 20.59
CA ASN A 224 8.06 -10.14 20.56
C ASN A 224 6.80 -9.62 21.29
N GLY A 225 5.68 -9.60 20.57
CA GLY A 225 4.40 -9.05 21.02
C GLY A 225 4.17 -7.58 20.68
N LEU A 226 5.18 -6.78 20.30
CA LEU A 226 4.99 -5.40 19.84
C LEU A 226 3.96 -5.39 18.70
N SER A 227 2.85 -4.68 18.90
CA SER A 227 1.71 -4.79 18.00
C SER A 227 1.06 -3.44 17.74
N PHE A 228 0.67 -3.20 16.49
CA PHE A 228 -0.07 -2.03 16.03
C PHE A 228 -1.46 -2.48 15.58
N LEU A 229 -2.53 -1.82 16.05
CA LEU A 229 -3.91 -2.03 15.60
C LEU A 229 -4.43 -0.74 14.99
N THR A 230 -4.87 -0.80 13.73
CA THR A 230 -5.64 0.27 13.09
C THR A 230 -7.10 -0.13 13.00
N LEU A 231 -7.98 0.76 13.47
CA LEU A 231 -9.40 0.74 13.14
C LEU A 231 -9.66 1.87 12.14
N ARG A 232 -9.99 1.54 10.89
CA ARG A 232 -10.36 2.51 9.86
C ARG A 232 -11.87 2.54 9.69
N PHE A 233 -12.41 3.75 9.57
CA PHE A 233 -13.83 4.02 9.36
C PHE A 233 -14.05 4.73 8.02
N PHE A 234 -15.23 4.58 7.43
CA PHE A 234 -15.70 5.42 6.32
C PHE A 234 -15.90 6.87 6.78
N GLY A 235 -15.77 7.84 5.87
CA GLY A 235 -16.03 9.25 6.13
C GLY A 235 -14.82 10.01 6.69
N PRO A 236 -15.00 11.24 7.21
CA PRO A 236 -13.89 12.16 7.47
C PRO A 236 -13.06 11.87 8.74
N ASP A 237 -13.53 11.03 9.66
CA ASP A 237 -12.86 10.80 10.95
C ASP A 237 -11.43 10.24 10.78
N GLU A 238 -10.54 10.49 11.74
CA GLU A 238 -9.21 9.88 11.73
C GLU A 238 -9.25 8.36 11.99
N ASP A 239 -8.21 7.66 11.54
CA ASP A 239 -7.99 6.27 11.94
C ASP A 239 -7.65 6.20 13.43
N MET A 240 -8.28 5.28 14.16
CA MET A 240 -7.83 4.97 15.52
C MET A 240 -6.65 4.00 15.44
N LEU A 241 -5.45 4.51 15.66
CA LEU A 241 -4.23 3.72 15.80
C LEU A 241 -3.97 3.41 17.27
N TRP A 242 -3.64 2.16 17.57
CA TRP A 242 -3.26 1.68 18.89
C TRP A 242 -1.95 0.91 18.82
N GLU A 243 -1.12 1.03 19.85
CA GLU A 243 0.13 0.30 19.99
C GLU A 243 0.15 -0.44 21.33
N TYR A 244 0.53 -1.71 21.34
CA TYR A 244 0.93 -2.43 22.53
C TYR A 244 2.45 -2.57 22.56
N SER A 245 3.06 -2.10 23.65
CA SER A 245 4.50 -2.22 23.88
C SER A 245 4.79 -3.34 24.90
N PRO A 246 5.52 -4.41 24.54
CA PRO A 246 5.85 -5.50 25.46
C PRO A 246 6.80 -5.06 26.58
N ALA A 247 7.65 -4.05 26.32
CA ALA A 247 8.63 -3.54 27.27
C ALA A 247 7.98 -2.89 28.52
N ILE A 248 6.82 -2.24 28.35
CA ILE A 248 6.06 -1.61 29.46
C ILE A 248 4.71 -2.28 29.72
N LYS A 249 4.37 -3.35 28.98
CA LYS A 249 3.12 -4.11 29.04
C LYS A 249 1.85 -3.23 29.01
N LYS A 250 1.86 -2.18 28.18
CA LYS A 250 0.74 -1.23 28.06
C LYS A 250 0.29 -1.09 26.61
N VAL A 251 -1.02 -0.93 26.48
CA VAL A 251 -1.70 -0.48 25.26
C VAL A 251 -1.84 1.04 25.35
N ARG A 252 -1.50 1.76 24.27
CA ARG A 252 -1.72 3.21 24.14
C ARG A 252 -2.38 3.53 22.81
N GLN A 253 -3.21 4.58 22.79
CA GLN A 253 -3.71 5.16 21.55
C GLN A 253 -2.66 6.11 20.97
N LEU A 254 -2.52 6.10 19.65
CA LEU A 254 -1.74 7.02 18.85
C LEU A 254 -2.69 7.82 17.94
N THR A 255 -2.20 8.90 17.32
CA THR A 255 -3.00 9.65 16.32
C THR A 255 -3.04 8.92 14.99
N GLY A 256 -4.00 9.22 14.11
CA GLY A 256 -4.04 8.63 12.77
C GLY A 256 -2.77 8.93 11.96
N SER A 257 -2.19 10.12 12.18
CA SER A 257 -0.97 10.59 11.50
C SER A 257 0.25 9.68 11.69
N ASN A 258 0.35 9.02 12.85
CA ASN A 258 1.43 8.11 13.20
C ASN A 258 1.48 6.86 12.30
N ARG A 259 0.44 6.60 11.48
CA ARG A 259 0.51 5.57 10.42
C ARG A 259 1.57 5.85 9.35
N THR A 260 2.04 7.10 9.25
CA THR A 260 3.17 7.47 8.36
C THR A 260 4.55 7.33 9.00
N ASP A 261 4.63 7.00 10.30
CA ASP A 261 5.90 6.77 11.00
C ASP A 261 6.56 5.47 10.52
N PRO A 262 7.90 5.42 10.35
CA PRO A 262 8.59 4.20 9.97
C PRO A 262 8.60 3.16 11.09
N LEU A 263 8.14 1.94 10.77
CA LEU A 263 8.06 0.80 11.68
C LEU A 263 9.46 0.40 12.16
N VAL A 264 9.65 0.36 13.49
CA VAL A 264 10.85 -0.19 14.19
C VAL A 264 12.20 0.29 13.63
N GLY A 265 12.25 1.54 13.15
CA GLY A 265 13.46 2.15 12.58
C GLY A 265 13.83 1.66 11.17
N SER A 266 12.94 0.94 10.48
CA SER A 266 13.01 0.66 9.04
C SER A 266 12.64 1.90 8.21
N TYR A 267 12.42 1.73 6.90
CA TYR A 267 11.87 2.79 6.03
C TYR A 267 10.40 2.55 5.61
N VAL A 268 9.80 1.43 6.04
CA VAL A 268 8.39 1.06 5.79
C VAL A 268 7.49 1.62 6.89
N SER A 269 6.37 2.24 6.55
CA SER A 269 5.31 2.64 7.49
C SER A 269 4.03 1.82 7.31
N LEU A 270 3.04 1.98 8.20
CA LEU A 270 1.72 1.37 8.04
C LEU A 270 1.01 1.85 6.75
N ASP A 271 1.24 3.10 6.33
CA ASP A 271 0.72 3.67 5.09
C ASP A 271 1.52 3.27 3.82
N ASP A 272 2.62 2.53 3.97
CA ASP A 272 3.31 1.85 2.86
C ASP A 272 2.84 0.41 2.63
N LEU A 273 2.06 -0.17 3.55
CA LEU A 273 1.47 -1.51 3.36
C LEU A 273 0.64 -1.55 2.08
N PHE A 274 0.77 -2.64 1.32
CA PHE A 274 0.17 -2.80 -0.01
C PHE A 274 0.48 -1.61 -0.94
N VAL A 275 1.72 -1.10 -0.87
CA VAL A 275 2.29 0.12 -1.52
C VAL A 275 1.67 1.44 -1.03
N TRP A 276 0.36 1.48 -0.80
CA TRP A 276 -0.34 2.64 -0.28
C TRP A 276 -1.53 2.22 0.57
N SER A 277 -1.46 2.47 1.87
CA SER A 277 -2.51 2.14 2.84
C SER A 277 -3.14 3.39 3.47
N GLY A 278 -2.94 4.57 2.87
CA GLY A 278 -3.54 5.81 3.35
C GLY A 278 -5.07 5.82 3.27
N LYS A 279 -5.71 6.76 3.95
CA LYS A 279 -7.18 6.88 3.97
C LYS A 279 -7.68 7.76 2.81
N GLN A 280 -8.65 7.25 2.06
CA GLN A 280 -9.21 7.83 0.83
C GLN A 280 -9.85 9.21 1.02
N GLU A 281 -10.54 9.41 2.13
CA GLU A 281 -11.21 10.67 2.49
C GLU A 281 -10.22 11.73 3.00
N GLN A 282 -9.07 11.28 3.55
CA GLN A 282 -8.00 12.12 4.11
C GLN A 282 -6.94 12.55 3.07
N ILE A 283 -7.15 12.25 1.79
CA ILE A 283 -6.31 12.73 0.69
C ILE A 283 -7.04 13.76 -0.17
N LYS A 284 -6.33 14.84 -0.49
CA LYS A 284 -6.64 15.69 -1.64
C LYS A 284 -5.95 15.08 -2.86
N VAL A 285 -6.76 14.55 -3.78
CA VAL A 285 -6.27 14.09 -5.08
C VAL A 285 -6.16 15.30 -6.01
N SER A 286 -5.03 15.45 -6.70
CA SER A 286 -4.84 16.51 -7.70
C SER A 286 -5.24 16.02 -9.09
N GLY A 287 -5.79 16.91 -9.92
CA GLY A 287 -6.19 16.61 -11.31
C GLY A 287 -5.07 16.24 -12.29
N ASP A 288 -3.83 16.02 -11.85
CA ASP A 288 -2.70 15.55 -12.68
C ASP A 288 -2.76 14.03 -12.91
N LEU A 289 -3.96 13.53 -13.27
CA LEU A 289 -4.23 12.12 -13.59
C LEU A 289 -3.73 11.82 -15.01
N LYS A 290 -2.76 10.90 -15.13
CA LYS A 290 -2.17 10.53 -16.42
C LYS A 290 -2.06 9.02 -16.56
N LEU A 291 -2.21 8.52 -17.79
CA LEU A 291 -1.96 7.12 -18.11
C LEU A 291 -0.57 7.00 -18.77
N GLN A 292 0.30 6.14 -18.23
CA GLN A 292 1.69 6.02 -18.67
C GLN A 292 2.09 4.56 -18.89
N SER A 293 2.96 4.31 -19.86
CA SER A 293 3.54 2.98 -20.14
C SER A 293 4.85 2.82 -19.36
N LEU A 294 4.84 2.05 -18.27
CA LEU A 294 5.99 1.91 -17.36
C LEU A 294 6.25 0.46 -16.97
N LEU A 295 7.51 0.14 -16.72
CA LEU A 295 7.94 -1.11 -16.08
C LEU A 295 7.43 -1.17 -14.64
N SER A 296 6.78 -2.27 -14.31
CA SER A 296 6.13 -2.50 -13.02
C SER A 296 6.58 -3.82 -12.41
N PRO A 297 6.89 -3.88 -11.11
CA PRO A 297 7.37 -5.09 -10.44
C PRO A 297 6.25 -6.11 -10.21
N PHE A 298 6.51 -7.37 -10.59
CA PHE A 298 5.66 -8.52 -10.26
C PHE A 298 6.49 -9.60 -9.58
N TYR A 299 5.87 -10.36 -8.66
CA TYR A 299 6.53 -11.43 -7.92
C TYR A 299 7.07 -12.52 -8.84
N THR A 300 6.30 -12.89 -9.86
CA THR A 300 6.67 -13.93 -10.84
C THR A 300 5.90 -13.72 -12.15
N LEU A 301 6.45 -14.27 -13.23
CA LEU A 301 5.84 -14.29 -14.55
C LEU A 301 4.70 -15.31 -14.67
N ASP A 302 4.58 -16.26 -13.75
CA ASP A 302 3.52 -17.28 -13.68
C ASP A 302 2.40 -16.91 -12.70
N MET A 303 1.27 -17.62 -12.81
CA MET A 303 0.19 -17.53 -11.83
C MET A 303 0.46 -18.50 -10.67
N THR A 304 0.34 -18.03 -9.43
CA THR A 304 0.55 -18.88 -8.25
C THR A 304 -0.66 -19.79 -8.01
N ARG A 305 -0.43 -20.97 -7.41
CA ARG A 305 -1.54 -21.84 -6.99
C ARG A 305 -2.01 -21.46 -5.59
N ALA A 306 -3.31 -21.23 -5.42
CA ALA A 306 -3.94 -21.22 -4.10
C ALA A 306 -4.31 -22.65 -3.70
N ILE A 307 -4.13 -22.97 -2.42
CA ILE A 307 -4.41 -24.29 -1.83
C ILE A 307 -5.51 -24.12 -0.80
N LYS A 308 -6.50 -25.01 -0.74
CA LYS A 308 -7.57 -24.93 0.27
C LYS A 308 -7.00 -25.18 1.66
N ASP A 309 -7.36 -24.34 2.63
CA ASP A 309 -7.09 -24.61 4.04
C ASP A 309 -8.00 -25.75 4.51
N GLN A 310 -7.41 -26.87 4.93
CA GLN A 310 -8.17 -28.03 5.41
C GLN A 310 -8.75 -27.81 6.81
N ALA A 311 -8.13 -26.95 7.63
CA ALA A 311 -8.61 -26.62 8.97
C ALA A 311 -9.76 -25.59 8.92
N ASN A 312 -9.68 -24.60 8.00
CA ASN A 312 -10.67 -23.53 7.91
C ASN A 312 -11.47 -23.57 6.60
N LYS A 313 -12.71 -24.11 6.66
CA LYS A 313 -13.63 -24.13 5.52
C LYS A 313 -13.88 -22.71 4.98
N GLY A 314 -13.67 -22.52 3.68
CA GLY A 314 -13.84 -21.22 3.01
C GLY A 314 -12.61 -20.30 3.06
N CYS A 315 -11.46 -20.83 3.51
CA CYS A 315 -10.15 -20.22 3.41
C CYS A 315 -9.27 -20.88 2.35
N VAL A 316 -8.36 -20.11 1.77
CA VAL A 316 -7.26 -20.58 0.92
C VAL A 316 -5.92 -20.04 1.43
N ILE A 317 -4.86 -20.80 1.18
CA ILE A 317 -3.47 -20.49 1.52
C ILE A 317 -2.66 -20.31 0.23
N ILE A 318 -1.83 -19.27 0.16
CA ILE A 318 -0.89 -19.02 -0.94
C ILE A 318 0.53 -19.02 -0.36
N ASN A 319 1.24 -20.12 -0.62
CA ASN A 319 2.59 -20.33 -0.11
C ASN A 319 3.63 -19.76 -1.07
N ILE A 320 4.09 -18.55 -0.75
CA ILE A 320 5.27 -17.93 -1.38
C ILE A 320 6.53 -18.57 -0.79
N LYS A 321 6.92 -19.71 -1.35
CA LYS A 321 8.17 -20.38 -1.00
C LYS A 321 9.37 -19.51 -1.39
N GLU A 322 10.31 -19.37 -0.47
CA GLU A 322 11.64 -18.85 -0.76
C GLU A 322 12.35 -19.85 -1.71
N GLY A 323 12.89 -19.37 -2.82
CA GLY A 323 13.79 -20.15 -3.69
C GLY A 323 13.21 -21.31 -4.50
N GLN A 324 11.89 -21.57 -4.57
CA GLN A 324 11.39 -22.59 -5.51
C GLN A 324 11.33 -22.06 -6.96
N GLU A 325 12.34 -22.48 -7.71
CA GLU A 325 12.60 -22.27 -9.15
C GLU A 325 12.99 -20.85 -9.58
N SER A 326 14.11 -20.40 -9.01
CA SER A 326 15.30 -20.23 -9.86
C SER A 326 16.22 -21.44 -9.66
N PRO A 327 16.79 -22.07 -10.70
CA PRO A 327 17.81 -23.13 -10.53
C PRO A 327 19.18 -22.51 -10.18
N ILE A 328 19.23 -21.70 -9.12
CA ILE A 328 20.44 -21.09 -8.57
C ILE A 328 20.28 -20.97 -7.04
N SER A 329 20.36 -22.08 -6.31
CA SER A 329 20.32 -22.09 -4.83
C SER A 329 21.59 -22.62 -4.15
N GLU A 330 22.67 -22.86 -4.91
CA GLU A 330 23.98 -23.29 -4.35
C GLU A 330 25.17 -22.46 -4.87
N ALA A 331 25.02 -21.71 -5.98
CA ALA A 331 26.07 -20.83 -6.51
C ALA A 331 26.01 -19.39 -5.94
N THR A 332 24.83 -18.90 -5.54
CA THR A 332 24.64 -17.53 -5.01
C THR A 332 24.72 -17.43 -3.49
N SER A 333 24.87 -18.55 -2.78
CA SER A 333 25.24 -18.57 -1.35
C SER A 333 26.75 -18.72 -1.14
N SER A 334 27.46 -19.31 -2.11
CA SER A 334 28.91 -19.50 -2.10
C SER A 334 29.70 -18.32 -2.70
N LEU A 335 29.06 -17.46 -3.52
CA LEU A 335 29.68 -16.24 -4.08
C LEU A 335 29.79 -15.04 -3.11
N PHE A 336 29.40 -15.17 -1.84
CA PHE A 336 29.50 -14.09 -0.84
C PHE A 336 30.43 -14.42 0.35
N TYR A 337 31.17 -15.55 0.27
CA TYR A 337 32.22 -15.91 1.24
C TYR A 337 33.37 -16.66 0.55
N ASP A 338 34.09 -15.96 -0.34
CA ASP A 338 35.46 -16.32 -0.71
C ASP A 338 36.35 -15.07 -0.58
N GLU A 339 37.38 -15.14 0.27
CA GLU A 339 38.30 -14.04 0.56
C GLU A 339 39.17 -13.62 -0.66
N LYS A 340 39.10 -14.33 -1.79
CA LYS A 340 40.09 -14.22 -2.88
C LYS A 340 39.54 -13.91 -4.28
N THR A 341 38.25 -13.60 -4.45
CA THR A 341 37.73 -13.14 -5.75
C THR A 341 37.26 -11.70 -5.73
N THR A 342 37.90 -10.86 -6.56
CA THR A 342 37.64 -9.41 -6.69
C THR A 342 36.37 -9.12 -7.52
N ILE A 343 35.26 -9.77 -7.19
CA ILE A 343 33.95 -9.42 -7.74
C ILE A 343 33.38 -8.33 -6.84
N GLN A 344 33.16 -7.13 -7.40
CA GLN A 344 32.55 -6.06 -6.63
C GLN A 344 31.10 -6.47 -6.28
N PRO A 345 30.67 -6.32 -5.01
CA PRO A 345 29.25 -6.41 -4.70
C PRO A 345 28.58 -5.22 -5.41
N SER A 346 27.80 -5.54 -6.43
CA SER A 346 26.99 -4.58 -7.18
C SER A 346 25.70 -5.27 -7.57
N SER A 347 24.75 -5.28 -6.64
CA SER A 347 23.32 -5.32 -6.92
C SER A 347 22.57 -5.51 -5.61
N VAL A 348 21.76 -4.52 -5.26
CA VAL A 348 20.61 -4.73 -4.38
C VAL A 348 19.63 -5.61 -5.16
N LEU A 349 19.83 -6.93 -5.11
CA LEU A 349 18.93 -7.91 -5.69
C LEU A 349 17.56 -7.74 -5.02
N MET A 350 16.63 -7.15 -5.77
CA MET A 350 15.21 -7.38 -5.53
C MET A 350 14.98 -8.89 -5.63
N ALA A 351 14.27 -9.45 -4.65
CA ALA A 351 14.16 -10.89 -4.40
C ALA A 351 14.14 -11.74 -5.68
N ASP A 352 14.93 -12.82 -5.73
CA ASP A 352 15.32 -13.56 -6.95
C ASP A 352 14.18 -14.02 -7.89
N ALA A 353 12.93 -13.99 -7.43
CA ALA A 353 11.75 -14.24 -8.26
C ALA A 353 11.31 -13.04 -9.11
N ALA A 354 11.50 -11.81 -8.62
CA ALA A 354 10.88 -10.59 -9.12
C ALA A 354 11.24 -10.25 -10.56
N THR A 355 10.24 -9.85 -11.36
CA THR A 355 10.45 -9.37 -12.73
C THR A 355 9.63 -8.13 -13.01
N PHE A 356 10.26 -7.14 -13.63
CA PHE A 356 9.59 -5.95 -14.13
C PHE A 356 8.99 -6.23 -15.51
N VAL A 357 7.70 -5.94 -15.69
CA VAL A 357 7.01 -6.07 -16.98
C VAL A 357 6.38 -4.73 -17.38
N PRO A 358 6.27 -4.42 -18.68
CA PRO A 358 5.65 -3.20 -19.16
C PRO A 358 4.14 -3.24 -18.92
N ARG A 359 3.61 -2.19 -18.30
CA ARG A 359 2.19 -2.03 -17.95
C ARG A 359 1.71 -0.62 -18.26
N PHE A 360 0.41 -0.47 -18.39
CA PHE A 360 -0.23 0.84 -18.33
C PHE A 360 -0.55 1.16 -16.88
N LEU A 361 -0.05 2.29 -16.38
CA LEU A 361 -0.20 2.75 -15.01
C LEU A 361 -0.94 4.10 -14.97
N TRP A 362 -1.98 4.18 -14.15
CA TRP A 362 -2.53 5.44 -13.70
C TRP A 362 -1.55 6.12 -12.75
N ARG A 363 -1.02 7.27 -13.15
CA ARG A 363 -0.27 8.16 -12.27
C ARG A 363 -1.25 9.10 -11.57
N VAL A 364 -1.38 8.93 -10.26
CA VAL A 364 -2.28 9.72 -9.39
C VAL A 364 -1.43 10.50 -8.39
N SER A 365 -1.56 11.83 -8.37
CA SER A 365 -0.86 12.67 -7.40
C SER A 365 -1.78 12.99 -6.20
N LEU A 366 -1.26 12.77 -5.00
CA LEU A 366 -1.97 12.79 -3.72
C LEU A 366 -1.28 13.78 -2.77
N LEU A 367 -2.08 14.47 -1.95
CA LEU A 367 -1.60 15.31 -0.85
C LEU A 367 -2.41 14.95 0.40
N SER A 368 -1.73 14.74 1.54
CA SER A 368 -2.41 14.55 2.82
C SER A 368 -3.23 15.79 3.20
N ARG A 369 -4.43 15.59 3.75
CA ARG A 369 -5.19 16.65 4.44
C ARG A 369 -4.77 16.78 5.91
N ASP A 370 -4.32 15.68 6.50
CA ASP A 370 -3.78 15.63 7.86
C ASP A 370 -2.45 16.43 7.92
N PRO A 371 -2.37 17.51 8.73
CA PRO A 371 -1.19 18.35 8.90
C PRO A 371 -0.14 17.75 9.85
N TYR A 372 -0.37 16.56 10.40
CA TYR A 372 0.58 15.78 11.23
C TYR A 372 1.23 14.61 10.47
N SER A 373 0.67 14.18 9.35
CA SER A 373 1.29 13.22 8.41
C SER A 373 2.72 13.60 8.02
N LEU A 374 3.67 12.65 8.09
CA LEU A 374 5.05 12.88 7.63
C LEU A 374 5.14 13.02 6.10
N TYR A 375 4.11 12.59 5.36
CA TYR A 375 4.11 12.60 3.91
C TYR A 375 3.60 13.93 3.36
N GLY A 376 4.42 14.58 2.54
CA GLY A 376 4.01 15.72 1.73
C GLY A 376 3.22 15.24 0.51
N ARG A 377 3.67 15.66 -0.67
CA ARG A 377 3.13 15.14 -1.93
C ARG A 377 3.50 13.66 -2.08
N GLN A 378 2.57 12.85 -2.58
CA GLN A 378 2.82 11.47 -3.01
C GLN A 378 2.39 11.33 -4.48
N VAL A 379 3.04 10.43 -5.22
CA VAL A 379 2.62 10.03 -6.57
C VAL A 379 2.46 8.52 -6.57
N LEU A 380 1.23 8.07 -6.75
CA LEU A 380 0.86 6.67 -6.80
C LEU A 380 0.75 6.22 -8.26
N TYR A 381 1.25 5.02 -8.54
CA TYR A 381 1.16 4.38 -9.84
C TYR A 381 0.35 3.10 -9.73
N VAL A 382 -0.82 3.07 -10.36
CA VAL A 382 -1.83 2.00 -10.22
C VAL A 382 -1.96 1.25 -11.53
N ASP A 383 -1.74 -0.06 -11.54
CA ASP A 383 -1.83 -0.87 -12.76
C ASP A 383 -3.28 -1.03 -13.21
N VAL A 384 -3.59 -0.68 -14.47
CA VAL A 384 -4.98 -0.61 -14.96
C VAL A 384 -5.73 -1.95 -14.94
N TYR A 385 -5.02 -3.07 -15.05
CA TYR A 385 -5.65 -4.39 -15.16
C TYR A 385 -5.89 -5.05 -13.81
N SER A 386 -4.99 -4.81 -12.85
CA SER A 386 -5.11 -5.33 -11.48
C SER A 386 -5.82 -4.38 -10.52
N MET A 387 -5.82 -3.08 -10.85
CA MET A 387 -6.18 -1.97 -9.96
C MET A 387 -5.39 -1.99 -8.63
N LEU A 388 -4.15 -2.51 -8.68
CA LEU A 388 -3.21 -2.50 -7.57
C LEU A 388 -2.20 -1.36 -7.72
N PRO A 389 -1.91 -0.59 -6.66
CA PRO A 389 -0.77 0.29 -6.65
C PRO A 389 0.53 -0.52 -6.69
N VAL A 390 1.40 -0.28 -7.67
CA VAL A 390 2.66 -1.04 -7.87
C VAL A 390 3.91 -0.22 -7.55
N LEU A 391 3.84 1.11 -7.70
CA LEU A 391 4.90 2.05 -7.32
C LEU A 391 4.28 3.26 -6.60
N LYS A 392 4.99 3.82 -5.62
CA LYS A 392 4.64 5.08 -4.97
C LYS A 392 5.90 5.90 -4.73
N VAL A 393 5.92 7.14 -5.19
CA VAL A 393 6.95 8.13 -4.85
C VAL A 393 6.42 9.02 -3.75
N VAL A 394 7.21 9.23 -2.69
CA VAL A 394 6.87 10.07 -1.55
C VAL A 394 7.88 11.21 -1.46
N TYR A 395 7.37 12.43 -1.32
CA TYR A 395 8.13 13.64 -1.04
C TYR A 395 7.91 14.03 0.42
N ASP A 396 8.92 14.61 1.06
CA ASP A 396 8.76 15.19 2.40
C ASP A 396 7.93 16.49 2.35
N ARG A 397 7.63 17.04 3.52
CA ARG A 397 6.86 18.30 3.64
C ARG A 397 7.55 19.52 3.02
N ALA A 398 8.87 19.49 2.86
CA ALA A 398 9.62 20.53 2.16
C ALA A 398 9.61 20.33 0.63
N GLY A 399 8.89 19.31 0.13
CA GLY A 399 8.78 19.00 -1.30
C GLY A 399 9.99 18.25 -1.87
N ARG A 400 10.95 17.84 -1.04
CA ARG A 400 12.14 17.09 -1.49
C ARG A 400 11.77 15.63 -1.68
N LEU A 401 12.37 14.96 -2.67
CA LEU A 401 12.21 13.51 -2.83
C LEU A 401 12.66 12.82 -1.54
N TRP A 402 11.81 11.97 -0.97
CA TRP A 402 12.12 11.21 0.23
C TRP A 402 12.31 9.73 -0.11
N LYS A 403 11.28 9.04 -0.60
CA LYS A 403 11.36 7.60 -0.83
C LYS A 403 10.56 7.09 -2.03
N LEU A 404 11.06 6.00 -2.62
CA LEU A 404 10.33 5.16 -3.58
C LEU A 404 9.88 3.90 -2.84
N VAL A 405 8.60 3.57 -2.96
CA VAL A 405 7.99 2.30 -2.53
C VAL A 405 7.61 1.51 -3.78
N ALA A 406 7.97 0.24 -3.83
CA ALA A 406 7.68 -0.68 -4.94
C ALA A 406 7.08 -1.97 -4.38
N GLY A 407 5.91 -2.37 -4.86
CA GLY A 407 5.21 -3.57 -4.39
C GLY A 407 5.04 -4.60 -5.48
N PHE A 408 5.43 -5.82 -5.17
CA PHE A 408 5.59 -6.89 -6.15
C PHE A 408 4.29 -7.68 -6.24
N ALA A 409 3.43 -7.28 -7.17
CA ALA A 409 2.12 -7.87 -7.34
C ALA A 409 2.22 -9.32 -7.85
N GLY A 410 1.35 -10.18 -7.35
CA GLY A 410 1.16 -11.56 -7.83
C GLY A 410 -0.32 -11.91 -7.86
N LEU A 411 -0.68 -12.92 -8.66
CA LEU A 411 -2.04 -13.42 -8.78
C LEU A 411 -2.04 -14.92 -8.52
N ALA A 412 -2.84 -15.36 -7.55
CA ALA A 412 -3.08 -16.77 -7.28
C ALA A 412 -4.44 -17.23 -7.80
N LEU A 413 -4.54 -18.53 -8.11
CA LEU A 413 -5.76 -19.19 -8.58
C LEU A 413 -6.08 -20.41 -7.71
N ASP A 414 -7.30 -20.49 -7.19
CA ASP A 414 -7.88 -21.77 -6.78
C ASP A 414 -8.40 -22.49 -8.03
N ILE A 415 -7.83 -23.67 -8.32
CA ILE A 415 -8.16 -24.45 -9.51
C ILE A 415 -9.59 -24.98 -9.45
N ASP A 416 -10.16 -25.18 -8.27
CA ASP A 416 -11.48 -25.79 -8.11
C ASP A 416 -12.60 -24.75 -8.26
N SER A 417 -12.53 -23.66 -7.47
CA SER A 417 -13.53 -22.58 -7.53
C SER A 417 -13.33 -21.59 -8.69
N LYS A 418 -12.18 -21.65 -9.36
CA LYS A 418 -11.70 -20.65 -10.36
C LYS A 418 -11.53 -19.23 -9.83
N ILE A 419 -11.69 -19.00 -8.53
CA ILE A 419 -11.52 -17.69 -7.88
C ILE A 419 -10.05 -17.29 -7.91
N ARG A 420 -9.80 -16.00 -8.15
CA ARG A 420 -8.47 -15.41 -8.21
C ARG A 420 -8.21 -14.45 -7.06
N PHE A 421 -6.97 -14.49 -6.56
CA PHE A 421 -6.55 -13.78 -5.35
C PHE A 421 -5.29 -12.96 -5.65
N PRO A 422 -5.38 -11.63 -5.74
CA PRO A 422 -4.21 -10.76 -5.87
C PRO A 422 -3.45 -10.73 -4.54
N PHE A 423 -2.13 -10.62 -4.58
CA PHE A 423 -1.29 -10.47 -3.39
C PHE A 423 -0.06 -9.61 -3.70
N TYR A 424 0.64 -9.18 -2.65
CA TYR A 424 1.94 -8.51 -2.74
C TYR A 424 2.99 -9.39 -2.10
N SER A 425 3.89 -10.00 -2.86
CA SER A 425 4.95 -10.83 -2.25
C SER A 425 5.90 -10.01 -1.39
N ASP A 426 6.15 -8.77 -1.81
CA ASP A 426 7.18 -7.92 -1.24
C ASP A 426 6.75 -6.46 -1.33
N ILE A 427 7.26 -5.65 -0.42
CA ILE A 427 7.26 -4.18 -0.47
C ILE A 427 8.70 -3.72 -0.24
N PHE A 428 9.34 -3.23 -1.30
CA PHE A 428 10.65 -2.58 -1.22
C PHE A 428 10.47 -1.08 -1.02
N VAL A 429 11.29 -0.50 -0.16
CA VAL A 429 11.36 0.94 0.08
C VAL A 429 12.81 1.40 0.01
N TYR A 430 13.09 2.42 -0.80
CA TYR A 430 14.39 3.10 -0.85
C TYR A 430 14.25 4.55 -0.37
N ASP A 431 15.05 4.94 0.62
CA ASP A 431 15.14 6.32 1.13
C ASP A 431 16.26 7.07 0.38
N PHE A 432 15.88 8.03 -0.47
CA PHE A 432 16.80 8.83 -1.27
C PHE A 432 17.60 9.86 -0.46
N GLN A 433 17.17 10.19 0.76
CA GLN A 433 17.88 11.14 1.62
C GLN A 433 18.95 10.44 2.45
N LYS A 434 18.79 9.13 2.71
CA LYS A 434 19.74 8.29 3.48
C LYS A 434 20.55 7.32 2.63
N HIS A 435 20.14 7.05 1.40
CA HIS A 435 20.70 6.04 0.49
C HIS A 435 20.63 4.60 1.02
N ASP A 436 19.57 4.31 1.78
CA ASP A 436 19.32 3.04 2.45
C ASP A 436 18.00 2.42 1.96
N SER A 437 17.76 1.14 2.29
CA SER A 437 16.52 0.46 1.91
C SER A 437 15.90 -0.40 3.01
N SER A 438 14.65 -0.78 2.80
CA SER A 438 13.97 -1.83 3.56
C SER A 438 13.16 -2.71 2.61
N LEU A 439 13.09 -3.99 2.91
CA LEU A 439 12.31 -4.98 2.18
C LEU A 439 11.38 -5.68 3.16
N MET A 440 10.07 -5.55 2.96
CA MET A 440 9.05 -6.30 3.70
C MET A 440 8.50 -7.40 2.79
N SER A 441 9.03 -8.61 2.95
CA SER A 441 8.55 -9.82 2.26
C SER A 441 7.40 -10.43 3.03
N PHE A 442 6.40 -10.96 2.34
CA PHE A 442 5.22 -11.61 2.89
C PHE A 442 5.14 -13.07 2.45
N ARG A 443 4.68 -13.94 3.34
CA ARG A 443 4.56 -15.39 3.12
C ARG A 443 3.26 -15.93 3.71
N ASN A 444 2.92 -17.15 3.31
CA ASN A 444 1.85 -17.96 3.90
C ASN A 444 0.50 -17.21 3.99
N PHE A 445 0.14 -16.50 2.92
CA PHE A 445 -1.09 -15.72 2.85
C PHE A 445 -2.30 -16.61 3.06
N ARG A 446 -3.14 -16.30 4.04
CA ARG A 446 -4.45 -16.92 4.25
C ARG A 446 -5.54 -15.91 3.88
N TYR A 447 -6.32 -16.22 2.86
CA TYR A 447 -7.50 -15.45 2.48
C TYR A 447 -8.76 -16.24 2.78
N CYS A 448 -9.72 -15.62 3.47
CA CYS A 448 -10.96 -16.27 3.84
C CYS A 448 -12.19 -15.43 3.48
N SER A 449 -13.25 -16.12 3.06
CA SER A 449 -14.57 -15.55 2.80
C SER A 449 -15.36 -15.22 4.08
N ARG A 450 -14.91 -15.74 5.23
CA ARG A 450 -15.46 -15.58 6.58
C ARG A 450 -14.30 -15.55 7.58
N LEU A 451 -14.56 -15.24 8.85
CA LEU A 451 -13.53 -15.38 9.89
C LEU A 451 -13.11 -16.86 10.06
N PRO A 452 -11.80 -17.16 10.20
CA PRO A 452 -11.32 -18.47 10.66
C PRO A 452 -11.90 -18.85 12.03
N GLN A 453 -11.97 -20.15 12.34
CA GLN A 453 -12.60 -20.63 13.57
C GLN A 453 -11.94 -20.11 14.86
N ASN A 454 -10.63 -19.84 14.79
CA ASN A 454 -9.81 -19.37 15.90
C ASN A 454 -9.64 -17.83 15.95
N VAL A 455 -10.41 -17.06 15.17
CA VAL A 455 -10.28 -15.60 15.10
C VAL A 455 -11.61 -14.90 15.40
N SER A 456 -11.66 -14.19 16.53
CA SER A 456 -12.74 -13.27 16.90
C SER A 456 -12.40 -11.83 16.47
N LEU A 457 -13.41 -11.00 16.19
CA LEU A 457 -13.20 -9.55 16.02
C LEU A 457 -12.69 -8.88 17.31
N GLU A 458 -12.86 -9.53 18.47
CA GLU A 458 -12.37 -9.08 19.78
C GLU A 458 -10.84 -9.11 19.87
N SER A 459 -10.15 -10.05 19.20
CA SER A 459 -8.67 -10.07 19.15
C SER A 459 -8.09 -8.92 18.31
N LEU A 460 -8.96 -8.19 17.61
CA LEU A 460 -8.69 -6.99 16.81
C LEU A 460 -9.30 -5.74 17.48
N THR A 461 -9.21 -5.66 18.81
CA THR A 461 -9.60 -4.51 19.64
C THR A 461 -8.41 -4.06 20.51
N PRO A 462 -8.47 -2.86 21.13
CA PRO A 462 -7.40 -2.42 22.04
C PRO A 462 -7.16 -3.38 23.21
N THR A 463 -8.19 -4.06 23.72
CA THR A 463 -8.03 -5.09 24.77
C THR A 463 -7.43 -6.39 24.21
N GLY A 464 -7.72 -6.75 22.96
CA GLY A 464 -7.12 -7.89 22.24
C GLY A 464 -5.70 -7.65 21.67
N LEU A 465 -5.11 -6.47 21.89
CA LEU A 465 -3.73 -6.19 21.51
C LEU A 465 -2.70 -6.86 22.44
N ALA A 466 -2.94 -6.79 23.75
CA ALA A 466 -2.06 -7.42 24.74
C ALA A 466 -2.16 -8.96 24.63
N PRO A 467 -1.06 -9.70 24.86
CA PRO A 467 -1.16 -11.14 25.11
C PRO A 467 -2.10 -11.38 26.28
N GLN A 468 -3.10 -12.24 26.11
CA GLN A 468 -3.88 -12.69 27.25
C GLN A 468 -2.94 -13.46 28.18
N VAL A 469 -2.62 -12.86 29.33
CA VAL A 469 -1.97 -13.57 30.41
C VAL A 469 -2.94 -14.68 30.80
N ALA A 470 -2.55 -15.93 30.55
CA ALA A 470 -3.28 -17.06 31.08
C ALA A 470 -3.40 -16.84 32.59
N GLN A 471 -4.63 -16.69 33.08
CA GLN A 471 -4.87 -16.66 34.51
C GLN A 471 -4.49 -18.05 35.02
N HIS A 472 -3.27 -18.17 35.55
CA HIS A 472 -2.98 -19.23 36.49
C HIS A 472 -4.02 -19.08 37.58
N GLN A 473 -4.94 -20.04 37.64
CA GLN A 473 -5.72 -20.27 38.84
C GLN A 473 -4.69 -20.59 39.91
N GLU A 474 -4.45 -19.64 40.81
CA GLU A 474 -3.83 -19.95 42.09
C GLU A 474 -4.79 -20.91 42.79
N GLU A 475 -4.49 -22.20 42.74
CA GLU A 475 -5.16 -23.17 43.60
C GLU A 475 -4.98 -22.68 45.04
N PRO A 476 -6.06 -22.52 45.82
CA PRO A 476 -5.95 -22.02 47.18
C PRO A 476 -5.14 -23.03 47.99
N ASN A 477 -3.90 -22.63 48.30
CA ASN A 477 -2.95 -23.42 49.05
C ASN A 477 -3.58 -23.81 50.39
N PRO A 478 -3.81 -25.10 50.69
CA PRO A 478 -4.47 -25.50 51.92
C PRO A 478 -3.53 -25.22 53.09
N ILE A 479 -3.81 -24.12 53.81
CA ILE A 479 -3.10 -23.80 55.04
C ILE A 479 -3.41 -24.91 56.05
N ASN A 480 -2.38 -25.67 56.42
CA ASN A 480 -2.46 -26.65 57.49
C ASN A 480 -2.63 -25.92 58.83
N ASP A 481 -3.87 -25.82 59.31
CA ASP A 481 -4.17 -25.50 60.70
C ASP A 481 -3.72 -26.66 61.60
N ASN A 482 -2.44 -26.64 61.97
CA ASN A 482 -1.83 -27.56 62.91
C ASN A 482 -0.77 -26.84 63.76
N PHE A 483 -1.21 -25.86 64.56
CA PHE A 483 -0.40 -25.34 65.67
C PHE A 483 -1.21 -25.13 66.96
N ALA A 484 -0.87 -25.98 67.93
CA ALA A 484 -0.93 -25.74 69.38
C ALA A 484 -2.28 -25.39 70.04
N GLN A 485 -2.97 -26.43 70.52
CA GLN A 485 -3.47 -26.39 71.91
C GLN A 485 -2.28 -26.47 72.89
N ASN A 486 -2.50 -26.00 74.13
CA ASN A 486 -1.56 -25.76 75.25
C ASN A 486 -1.10 -24.28 75.34
N GLY A 487 -1.32 -23.54 76.43
CA GLY A 487 -2.03 -23.83 77.68
C GLY A 487 -1.84 -22.72 78.73
N ASP A 488 -2.80 -22.59 79.65
CA ASP A 488 -2.74 -21.89 80.96
C ASP A 488 -2.48 -20.38 81.08
N GLY A 489 -3.04 -19.80 82.16
CA GLY A 489 -2.39 -18.70 82.89
C GLY A 489 -3.19 -17.40 83.08
N ASN A 490 -4.14 -17.38 84.02
CA ASN A 490 -4.80 -16.14 84.46
C ASN A 490 -3.93 -15.39 85.49
N ASN A 491 -3.82 -14.05 85.37
CA ASN A 491 -3.49 -13.05 86.41
C ASN A 491 -2.42 -13.33 87.50
N THR A 492 -1.43 -12.42 87.66
CA THR A 492 -1.37 -11.52 88.85
C THR A 492 -0.34 -10.38 88.74
N ASN A 493 -0.73 -9.24 89.33
CA ASN A 493 -0.02 -8.01 89.78
C ASN A 493 1.52 -7.82 89.65
N LEU A 494 1.84 -6.51 89.54
CA LEU A 494 3.13 -5.78 89.61
C LEU A 494 3.91 -5.63 88.30
#